data_AF-A0A3M1QU54-F1
#
_entry.id   AF-A0A3M1QU54-F1
#
_cell.length_a   1.000
_cell.length_b   1.000
_cell.length_c   1.000
_cell.angle_alpha   90.00
_cell.angle_beta   90.00
_cell.angle_gamma   90.00
#
_symmetry.space_group_name_H-M   'P 1'
#
loop_
_entity.id
_entity.type
_entity.pdbx_description
1 polymer ?
#
loop_
_entity_poly.entity_id
_entity_poly.type
_entity_poly.pdbx_seq_one_letter_code
_entity_poly.pdbx_strand_id
1 'polypeptide(L)'
;MSRLVGISSVGFETPGFLALLALAPLLIAFSFRPLAALGGARRIVALLLRTAVLTCGVLALAGAQCVRVSDALSVIFLLDRSNSVPREQQQQAFDFVAAATGAMRPTKDRVGVIAFDGRSAVEQLPGGALGIDRISEPVEPDRTDIAAALRMALALFSGDTARRVVVLSDGNENVGDALTEALHYGASRVPIDVLPLRYAYENEVVFERMSAPPNASTEETINLQLVLRSTRAVSGRILLFQNDRQVDLDPDSPDTGYRVQLDPGPNRLTIPVPLRSAMVYRFQAKFVPDDPSADAVSANNESRAFTVVSGRQRVLIVATETPDDWASAHLLADALRRERLDCDVMAAGESPLSQELLLGYGLVILSNVPAHLFDESQRRGLAAYVRDLGGGLVMVGGDNSFGAG
;
A
#
# COMPACT_ATOMS: atom_id res chain seq x y z
N MET A 1 36.63 -0.62 -41.27
CA MET A 1 37.91 -0.21 -40.64
C MET A 1 38.09 1.28 -40.79
N SER A 2 37.83 2.05 -39.74
CA SER A 2 38.38 3.40 -39.51
C SER A 2 37.92 3.84 -38.13
N ARG A 3 38.87 3.89 -37.19
CA ARG A 3 38.66 4.31 -35.80
C ARG A 3 38.35 5.82 -35.81
N LEU A 4 37.11 6.19 -35.49
CA LEU A 4 36.85 7.53 -34.97
C LEU A 4 37.34 7.56 -33.53
N VAL A 5 38.53 8.13 -33.39
CA VAL A 5 39.19 8.49 -32.13
C VAL A 5 38.21 9.34 -31.32
N GLY A 6 37.52 8.72 -30.36
CA GLY A 6 36.99 9.47 -29.23
C GLY A 6 38.16 10.19 -28.60
N ILE A 7 38.02 11.50 -28.37
CA ILE A 7 39.08 12.33 -27.79
C ILE A 7 39.41 11.72 -26.42
N SER A 8 40.48 10.93 -26.37
CA SER A 8 41.04 10.42 -25.13
C SER A 8 41.70 11.62 -24.45
N SER A 9 40.98 12.27 -23.54
CA SER A 9 41.60 13.26 -22.68
C SER A 9 42.48 12.54 -21.68
N VAL A 10 43.77 12.91 -21.62
CA VAL A 10 44.66 12.43 -20.57
C VAL A 10 44.37 13.24 -19.32
N GLY A 11 43.85 12.57 -18.29
CA GLY A 11 43.65 13.14 -16.96
C GLY A 11 44.82 12.81 -16.05
N PHE A 12 45.10 13.68 -15.08
CA PHE A 12 46.09 13.46 -14.03
C PHE A 12 45.40 13.65 -12.68
N GLU A 13 45.46 12.67 -11.78
CA GLU A 13 44.89 12.79 -10.44
C GLU A 13 45.64 13.82 -9.60
N THR A 14 46.97 13.91 -9.79
CA THR A 14 47.86 14.80 -9.06
C THR A 14 48.82 15.50 -10.04
N PRO A 15 48.35 16.53 -10.77
CA PRO A 15 49.14 17.18 -11.82
C PRO A 15 50.44 17.81 -11.30
N GLY A 16 50.56 18.07 -9.99
CA GLY A 16 51.77 18.59 -9.35
C GLY A 16 53.02 17.73 -9.57
N PHE A 17 52.89 16.41 -9.71
CA PHE A 17 54.04 15.54 -9.99
C PHE A 17 54.61 15.73 -11.39
N LEU A 18 53.87 16.32 -12.34
CA LEU A 18 54.40 16.67 -13.65
C LEU A 18 55.55 17.69 -13.55
N ALA A 19 55.61 18.49 -12.48
CA ALA A 19 56.73 19.40 -12.25
C ALA A 19 58.07 18.66 -12.09
N LEU A 20 58.07 17.38 -11.71
CA LEU A 20 59.29 16.56 -11.64
C LEU A 20 59.93 16.32 -13.01
N LEU A 21 59.17 16.43 -14.11
CA LEU A 21 59.75 16.39 -15.46
C LEU A 21 60.70 17.58 -15.72
N ALA A 22 60.52 18.71 -15.03
CA ALA A 22 61.43 19.85 -15.16
C ALA A 22 62.82 19.58 -14.56
N LEU A 23 62.96 18.57 -13.68
CA LEU A 23 64.24 18.10 -13.14
C LEU A 23 64.95 17.09 -14.08
N ALA A 24 64.25 16.56 -15.09
CA ALA A 24 64.81 15.60 -16.05
C ALA A 24 66.05 16.12 -16.80
N PRO A 25 66.11 17.38 -17.31
CA PRO A 25 67.28 17.91 -18.00
C PRO A 25 68.52 17.97 -17.09
N LEU A 26 68.30 18.24 -15.80
CA LEU A 26 69.35 18.33 -14.79
C LEU A 26 69.90 16.94 -14.45
N LEU A 27 69.02 15.93 -14.30
CA LEU A 27 69.42 14.53 -14.11
C LEU A 27 70.12 13.94 -15.34
N ILE A 28 69.70 14.34 -16.54
CA ILE A 28 70.36 14.02 -17.81
C ILE A 28 71.76 14.67 -17.86
N ALA A 29 71.87 15.95 -17.48
CA ALA A 29 73.14 16.68 -17.40
C ALA A 29 74.15 16.00 -16.46
N PHE A 30 73.70 15.59 -15.27
CA PHE A 30 74.53 14.87 -14.29
C PHE A 30 74.87 13.43 -14.74
N SER A 31 74.00 12.79 -15.53
CA SER A 31 74.26 11.46 -16.09
C SER A 31 75.36 11.45 -17.15
N PHE A 32 75.70 12.59 -17.77
CA PHE A 32 76.73 12.64 -18.81
C PHE A 32 78.15 12.37 -18.32
N ARG A 33 78.46 12.63 -17.04
CA ARG A 33 79.80 12.39 -16.46
C ARG A 33 80.12 10.89 -16.29
N PRO A 34 79.29 10.06 -15.65
CA PRO A 34 79.56 8.63 -15.49
C PRO A 34 79.40 7.81 -16.78
N LEU A 35 78.70 8.32 -17.80
CA LEU A 35 78.54 7.64 -19.11
C LEU A 35 79.64 7.99 -20.13
N ALA A 36 80.66 8.77 -19.75
CA ALA A 36 81.75 9.18 -20.65
C ALA A 36 82.64 8.01 -21.13
N ALA A 37 82.61 6.86 -20.42
CA ALA A 37 83.37 5.65 -20.77
C ALA A 37 82.70 4.76 -21.82
N LEU A 38 81.50 5.11 -22.31
CA LEU A 38 80.72 4.34 -23.28
C LEU A 38 80.80 4.98 -24.68
N GLY A 39 80.88 4.15 -25.74
CA GLY A 39 80.82 4.62 -27.12
C GLY A 39 79.52 5.38 -27.44
N GLY A 40 79.59 6.35 -28.37
CA GLY A 40 78.53 7.34 -28.62
C GLY A 40 77.12 6.77 -28.81
N ALA A 41 76.98 5.64 -29.54
CA ALA A 41 75.70 4.98 -29.74
C ALA A 41 75.09 4.41 -28.44
N ARG A 42 75.90 3.74 -27.60
CA ARG A 42 75.45 3.18 -26.31
C ARG A 42 75.03 4.28 -25.33
N ARG A 43 75.72 5.42 -25.37
CA ARG A 43 75.40 6.60 -24.56
C ARG A 43 74.03 7.18 -24.91
N ILE A 44 73.70 7.29 -26.20
CA ILE A 44 72.40 7.80 -26.66
C ILE A 44 71.28 6.85 -26.25
N VAL A 45 71.45 5.54 -26.46
CA VAL A 45 70.45 4.52 -26.09
C VAL A 45 70.20 4.50 -24.58
N ALA A 46 71.26 4.53 -23.76
CA ALA A 46 71.13 4.56 -22.31
C ALA A 46 70.43 5.84 -21.81
N LEU A 47 70.68 6.98 -22.47
CA LEU A 47 70.00 8.23 -22.14
C LEU A 47 68.52 8.18 -22.49
N LEU A 48 68.17 7.72 -23.69
CA LEU A 48 66.77 7.57 -24.12
C LEU A 48 65.99 6.63 -23.20
N LEU A 49 66.55 5.48 -22.83
CA LEU A 49 65.92 4.55 -21.90
C LEU A 49 65.74 5.16 -20.51
N ARG A 50 66.75 5.86 -19.99
CA ARG A 50 66.68 6.50 -18.67
C ARG A 50 65.63 7.61 -18.65
N THR A 51 65.53 8.40 -19.71
CA THR A 51 64.50 9.43 -19.86
C THR A 51 63.11 8.81 -20.00
N ALA A 52 62.97 7.71 -20.75
CA ALA A 52 61.71 6.99 -20.89
C ALA A 52 61.23 6.41 -19.55
N VAL A 53 62.11 5.74 -18.80
CA VAL A 53 61.79 5.19 -17.47
C VAL A 53 61.40 6.29 -16.49
N LEU A 54 62.14 7.40 -16.46
CA LEU A 54 61.82 8.53 -15.60
C LEU A 54 60.47 9.16 -15.99
N THR A 55 60.20 9.31 -17.28
CA THR A 55 58.92 9.84 -17.78
C THR A 55 57.76 8.91 -17.40
N CYS A 56 57.90 7.59 -17.61
CA CYS A 56 56.91 6.61 -17.18
C CYS A 56 56.69 6.62 -15.67
N GLY A 57 57.77 6.75 -14.89
CA GLY A 57 57.69 6.87 -13.42
C GLY A 57 56.94 8.12 -12.97
N VAL A 58 57.21 9.28 -13.60
CA VAL A 58 56.51 10.54 -13.31
C VAL A 58 55.04 10.47 -13.75
N LEU A 59 54.74 9.88 -14.91
CA LEU A 59 53.37 9.68 -15.38
C LEU A 59 52.58 8.73 -14.46
N ALA A 60 53.21 7.67 -13.95
CA ALA A 60 52.61 6.79 -12.97
C ALA A 60 52.33 7.50 -11.63
N LEU A 61 53.29 8.31 -11.15
CA LEU A 61 53.11 9.11 -9.93
C LEU A 61 52.05 10.22 -10.08
N ALA A 62 51.92 10.81 -11.26
CA ALA A 62 50.90 11.81 -11.56
C ALA A 62 49.48 11.19 -11.72
N GLY A 63 49.35 9.87 -11.67
CA GLY A 63 48.09 9.16 -11.92
C GLY A 63 47.59 9.41 -13.35
N ALA A 64 48.48 9.32 -14.34
CA ALA A 64 48.12 9.54 -15.74
C ALA A 64 47.11 8.48 -16.20
N GLN A 65 45.88 8.92 -16.46
CA GLN A 65 44.78 8.07 -16.88
C GLN A 65 44.25 8.51 -18.24
N CYS A 66 44.02 7.54 -19.12
CA CYS A 66 43.30 7.77 -20.36
C CYS A 66 41.81 7.75 -20.07
N VAL A 67 41.19 8.93 -19.91
CA VAL A 67 39.75 9.03 -19.71
C VAL A 67 39.07 8.99 -21.07
N ARG A 68 38.27 7.95 -21.30
CA ARG A 68 37.44 7.82 -22.50
C ARG A 68 36.06 8.39 -22.16
N VAL A 69 35.77 9.59 -22.66
CA VAL A 69 34.44 10.18 -22.52
C VAL A 69 33.47 9.40 -23.42
N SER A 70 32.54 8.68 -22.80
CA SER A 70 31.47 7.94 -23.47
C SER A 70 30.25 8.84 -23.61
N ASP A 71 29.77 9.04 -24.84
CA ASP A 71 28.52 9.74 -25.14
C ASP A 71 27.33 8.78 -25.23
N ALA A 72 27.48 7.53 -24.76
CA ALA A 72 26.45 6.50 -24.80
C ALA A 72 25.44 6.69 -23.65
N LEU A 73 24.16 6.58 -23.99
CA LEU A 73 23.05 6.75 -23.06
C LEU A 73 22.30 5.42 -22.87
N SER A 74 22.06 5.01 -21.63
CA SER A 74 21.07 3.98 -21.28
C SER A 74 19.79 4.65 -20.79
N VAL A 75 18.69 4.39 -21.48
CA VAL A 75 17.35 4.82 -21.07
C VAL A 75 16.54 3.60 -20.67
N ILE A 76 15.94 3.63 -19.48
CA ILE A 76 14.99 2.60 -19.04
C ILE A 76 13.61 3.24 -18.96
N PHE A 77 12.66 2.69 -19.71
CA PHE A 77 11.27 3.10 -19.68
C PHE A 77 10.51 2.23 -18.67
N LEU A 78 9.79 2.89 -17.75
CA LEU A 78 8.86 2.26 -16.82
C LEU A 78 7.44 2.50 -17.31
N LEU A 79 6.71 1.44 -17.66
CA LEU A 79 5.34 1.54 -18.18
C LEU A 79 4.36 0.99 -17.16
N ASP A 80 3.40 1.83 -16.77
CA ASP A 80 2.29 1.46 -15.92
C ASP A 80 1.27 0.62 -16.72
N ARG A 81 0.98 -0.58 -16.21
CA ARG A 81 -0.03 -1.49 -16.76
C ARG A 81 -1.11 -1.86 -15.73
N SER A 82 -1.23 -1.08 -14.66
CA SER A 82 -2.28 -1.24 -13.66
C SER A 82 -3.67 -0.95 -14.24
N ASN A 83 -4.72 -1.39 -13.54
CA ASN A 83 -6.12 -1.21 -13.93
C ASN A 83 -6.59 0.25 -13.86
N SER A 84 -5.84 1.15 -13.21
CA SER A 84 -6.19 2.58 -13.24
C SER A 84 -5.97 3.17 -14.63
N VAL A 85 -4.92 2.76 -15.34
CA VAL A 85 -4.62 3.25 -16.70
C VAL A 85 -5.44 2.48 -17.74
N PRO A 86 -6.29 3.14 -18.55
CA PRO A 86 -7.07 2.44 -19.56
C PRO A 86 -6.18 1.83 -20.65
N ARG A 87 -6.62 0.71 -21.23
CA ARG A 87 -5.83 -0.10 -22.18
C ARG A 87 -5.37 0.69 -23.41
N GLU A 88 -6.17 1.65 -23.89
CA GLU A 88 -5.78 2.51 -25.01
C GLU A 88 -4.57 3.40 -24.64
N GLN A 89 -4.55 3.96 -23.44
CA GLN A 89 -3.45 4.77 -22.92
C GLN A 89 -2.20 3.92 -22.65
N GLN A 90 -2.36 2.67 -22.19
CA GLN A 90 -1.25 1.72 -22.09
C GLN A 90 -0.60 1.46 -23.47
N GLN A 91 -1.43 1.28 -24.51
CA GLN A 91 -0.93 1.11 -25.88
C GLN A 91 -0.24 2.37 -26.41
N GLN A 92 -0.82 3.56 -26.19
CA GLN A 92 -0.21 4.83 -26.58
C GLN A 92 1.13 5.06 -25.86
N ALA A 93 1.25 4.66 -24.59
CA ALA A 93 2.50 4.70 -23.84
C ALA A 93 3.56 3.79 -24.46
N PHE A 94 3.18 2.58 -24.89
CA PHE A 94 4.08 1.68 -25.61
C PHE A 94 4.50 2.24 -26.98
N ASP A 95 3.56 2.79 -27.75
CA ASP A 95 3.83 3.39 -29.05
C ASP A 95 4.80 4.58 -28.93
N PHE A 96 4.67 5.37 -27.85
CA PHE A 96 5.63 6.42 -27.51
C PHE A 96 7.05 5.87 -27.29
N VAL A 97 7.19 4.74 -26.59
CA VAL A 97 8.50 4.08 -26.38
C VAL A 97 9.08 3.58 -27.70
N ALA A 98 8.27 2.97 -28.56
CA ALA A 98 8.69 2.55 -29.89
C ALA A 98 9.15 3.74 -30.75
N ALA A 99 8.42 4.87 -30.73
CA ALA A 99 8.82 6.08 -31.44
C ALA A 99 10.10 6.70 -30.86
N ALA A 100 10.23 6.77 -29.53
CA ALA A 100 11.40 7.33 -28.85
C ALA A 100 12.67 6.51 -29.12
N THR A 101 12.56 5.18 -29.13
CA THR A 101 13.67 4.27 -29.43
C THR A 101 14.10 4.33 -30.89
N GLY A 102 13.18 4.54 -31.82
CA GLY A 102 13.49 4.76 -33.23
C GLY A 102 14.38 5.98 -33.50
N ALA A 103 14.37 6.97 -32.60
CA ALA A 103 15.24 8.15 -32.66
C ALA A 103 16.61 7.97 -32.00
N MET A 104 16.84 6.86 -31.26
CA MET A 104 18.10 6.58 -30.57
C MET A 104 19.17 6.00 -31.50
N ARG A 105 20.45 6.08 -31.14
CA ARG A 105 21.55 5.51 -31.94
C ARG A 105 21.74 4.04 -31.59
N PRO A 106 21.33 3.08 -32.45
CA PRO A 106 21.22 1.67 -32.05
C PRO A 106 22.55 0.99 -31.70
N THR A 107 23.66 1.57 -32.15
CA THR A 107 25.01 1.04 -31.96
C THR A 107 25.71 1.56 -30.70
N LYS A 108 25.15 2.59 -30.04
CA LYS A 108 25.75 3.24 -28.87
C LYS A 108 24.80 3.31 -27.68
N ASP A 109 23.57 3.71 -27.93
CA ASP A 109 22.59 3.93 -26.88
C ASP A 109 21.92 2.59 -26.54
N ARG A 110 21.45 2.46 -25.30
CA ARG A 110 20.79 1.25 -24.80
C ARG A 110 19.38 1.59 -24.33
N VAL A 111 18.42 0.75 -24.66
CA VAL A 111 17.05 0.82 -24.18
C VAL A 111 16.71 -0.41 -23.35
N GLY A 112 16.18 -0.19 -22.16
CA GLY A 112 15.49 -1.19 -21.35
C GLY A 112 14.03 -0.81 -21.17
N VAL A 113 13.17 -1.82 -20.97
CA VAL A 113 11.75 -1.64 -20.73
C VAL A 113 11.33 -2.47 -19.53
N ILE A 114 10.65 -1.84 -18.59
CA ILE A 114 10.06 -2.48 -17.42
C ILE A 114 8.58 -2.14 -17.42
N ALA A 115 7.73 -3.15 -17.30
CA ALA A 115 6.31 -2.96 -17.07
C ALA A 115 6.00 -3.19 -15.59
N PHE A 116 5.09 -2.41 -15.02
CA PHE A 116 4.76 -2.53 -13.61
C PHE A 116 3.28 -2.37 -13.34
N ASP A 117 2.84 -3.12 -12.34
CA ASP A 117 1.55 -3.06 -11.65
C ASP A 117 1.86 -3.18 -10.14
N GLY A 118 1.19 -4.04 -9.37
CA GLY A 118 1.67 -4.44 -8.04
C GLY A 118 2.99 -5.21 -8.06
N ARG A 119 3.38 -5.71 -9.24
CA ARG A 119 4.63 -6.41 -9.51
C ARG A 119 5.33 -5.84 -10.74
N SER A 120 6.61 -5.53 -10.60
CA SER A 120 7.45 -5.09 -11.72
C SER A 120 8.05 -6.28 -12.47
N ALA A 121 8.09 -6.19 -13.80
CA ALA A 121 8.68 -7.19 -14.70
C ALA A 121 9.57 -6.51 -15.75
N VAL A 122 10.75 -7.09 -15.99
CA VAL A 122 11.63 -6.63 -17.07
C VAL A 122 11.13 -7.23 -18.38
N GLU A 123 10.60 -6.39 -19.25
CA GLU A 123 10.21 -6.78 -20.61
C GLU A 123 11.46 -6.89 -21.50
N GLN A 124 12.41 -5.98 -21.32
CA GLN A 124 13.66 -5.97 -22.08
C GLN A 124 14.82 -5.40 -21.25
N LEU A 125 15.94 -6.12 -21.21
CA LEU A 125 17.20 -5.64 -20.64
C LEU A 125 17.83 -4.53 -21.51
N PRO A 126 18.56 -3.56 -20.93
CA PRO A 126 19.23 -2.50 -21.68
C PRO A 126 20.09 -3.01 -22.85
N GLY A 127 19.62 -2.79 -24.07
CA GLY A 127 20.26 -3.25 -25.32
C GLY A 127 20.09 -2.25 -26.48
N GLY A 128 20.71 -2.50 -27.63
CA GLY A 128 20.81 -1.49 -28.70
C GLY A 128 19.50 -1.10 -29.39
N ALA A 129 18.62 -2.07 -29.65
CA ALA A 129 17.33 -1.83 -30.31
C ALA A 129 16.18 -2.39 -29.46
N LEU A 130 14.99 -1.79 -29.58
CA LEU A 130 13.77 -2.34 -29.03
C LEU A 130 13.44 -3.64 -29.78
N GLY A 131 13.32 -4.75 -29.05
CA GLY A 131 13.06 -6.09 -29.59
C GLY A 131 11.74 -6.69 -29.12
N ILE A 132 10.87 -5.89 -28.52
CA ILE A 132 9.54 -6.28 -28.06
C ILE A 132 8.48 -5.57 -28.91
N ASP A 133 7.41 -6.30 -29.26
CA ASP A 133 6.29 -5.77 -30.04
C ASP A 133 5.06 -5.48 -29.15
N ARG A 134 5.06 -5.98 -27.92
CA ARG A 134 4.01 -5.77 -26.92
C ARG A 134 4.58 -5.95 -25.51
N ILE A 135 3.87 -5.40 -24.53
CA ILE A 135 4.14 -5.61 -23.11
C ILE A 135 3.47 -6.91 -22.63
N SER A 136 4.05 -7.60 -21.66
CA SER A 136 3.39 -8.75 -21.02
C SER A 136 2.13 -8.36 -20.24
N GLU A 137 1.18 -9.29 -20.12
CA GLU A 137 -0.06 -9.10 -19.36
C GLU A 137 0.21 -8.79 -17.88
N PRO A 138 -0.64 -7.98 -17.23
CA PRO A 138 -0.47 -7.63 -15.84
C PRO A 138 -0.69 -8.82 -14.91
N VAL A 139 0.01 -8.80 -13.78
CA VAL A 139 -0.03 -9.88 -12.77
C VAL A 139 -0.84 -9.44 -11.56
N GLU A 140 -0.58 -8.24 -11.03
CA GLU A 140 -1.34 -7.64 -9.93
C GLU A 140 -1.91 -6.28 -10.35
N PRO A 141 -2.85 -6.24 -11.32
CA PRO A 141 -3.28 -4.99 -11.95
C PRO A 141 -4.05 -4.04 -11.00
N ASP A 142 -4.60 -4.54 -9.89
CA ASP A 142 -5.31 -3.70 -8.90
C ASP A 142 -4.36 -2.87 -8.02
N ARG A 143 -3.05 -3.04 -8.22
CA ARG A 143 -1.99 -2.40 -7.46
C ARG A 143 -1.04 -1.67 -8.42
N THR A 144 -0.40 -0.64 -7.91
CA THR A 144 0.56 0.20 -8.65
C THR A 144 1.74 0.47 -7.73
N ASP A 145 2.87 -0.21 -7.98
CA ASP A 145 4.14 -0.09 -7.24
C ASP A 145 5.23 0.53 -8.12
N ILE A 146 5.26 1.87 -8.15
CA ILE A 146 6.23 2.65 -8.92
C ILE A 146 7.61 2.54 -8.26
N ALA A 147 7.67 2.50 -6.92
CA ALA A 147 8.89 2.35 -6.16
C ALA A 147 9.69 1.08 -6.53
N ALA A 148 9.03 -0.07 -6.65
CA ALA A 148 9.66 -1.32 -7.06
C ALA A 148 10.22 -1.25 -8.49
N ALA A 149 9.49 -0.61 -9.41
CA ALA A 149 9.93 -0.41 -10.78
C ALA A 149 11.18 0.49 -10.84
N LEU A 150 11.21 1.57 -10.04
CA LEU A 150 12.37 2.45 -9.89
C LEU A 150 13.58 1.71 -9.33
N ARG A 151 13.42 0.91 -8.26
CA ARG A 151 14.52 0.08 -7.72
C ARG A 151 15.07 -0.88 -8.76
N MET A 152 14.19 -1.54 -9.51
CA MET A 152 14.57 -2.49 -10.54
C MET A 152 15.34 -1.81 -11.66
N ALA A 153 14.87 -0.65 -12.16
CA ALA A 153 15.60 0.12 -13.17
C ALA A 153 17.00 0.52 -12.71
N LEU A 154 17.15 0.95 -11.45
CA LEU A 154 18.45 1.37 -10.93
C LEU A 154 19.47 0.21 -10.96
N ALA A 155 19.01 -1.01 -10.68
CA ALA A 155 19.83 -2.23 -10.71
C ALA A 155 20.21 -2.70 -12.12
N LEU A 156 19.45 -2.32 -13.16
CA LEU A 156 19.72 -2.71 -14.55
C LEU A 156 20.74 -1.83 -15.27
N PHE A 157 21.04 -0.64 -14.74
CA PHE A 157 22.02 0.24 -15.38
C PHE A 157 23.44 -0.32 -15.33
N SER A 158 24.14 -0.20 -16.46
CA SER A 158 25.57 -0.48 -16.55
C SER A 158 26.43 0.72 -16.10
N GLY A 159 27.70 0.47 -15.80
CA GLY A 159 28.67 1.51 -15.39
C GLY A 159 29.32 2.30 -16.53
N ASP A 160 29.07 1.93 -17.79
CA ASP A 160 29.74 2.44 -19.00
C ASP A 160 28.93 3.48 -19.79
N THR A 161 27.72 3.80 -19.34
CA THR A 161 26.78 4.71 -20.03
C THR A 161 26.21 5.75 -19.08
N ALA A 162 25.83 6.92 -19.62
CA ALA A 162 24.97 7.85 -18.90
C ALA A 162 23.61 7.20 -18.66
N ARG A 163 22.98 7.45 -17.50
CA ARG A 163 21.77 6.75 -17.05
C ARG A 163 20.60 7.70 -17.07
N ARG A 164 19.42 7.23 -17.49
CA ARG A 164 18.17 7.99 -17.46
C ARG A 164 16.98 7.04 -17.32
N VAL A 165 16.02 7.40 -16.49
CA VAL A 165 14.74 6.68 -16.38
C VAL A 165 13.61 7.57 -16.86
N VAL A 166 12.67 6.98 -17.59
CA VAL A 166 11.43 7.65 -18.01
C VAL A 166 10.25 6.87 -17.44
N VAL A 167 9.41 7.53 -16.65
CA VAL A 167 8.22 6.92 -16.03
C VAL A 167 6.97 7.33 -16.79
N LEU A 168 6.20 6.35 -17.27
CA LEU A 168 4.92 6.54 -17.94
C LEU A 168 3.82 5.99 -17.03
N SER A 169 3.13 6.87 -16.31
CA SER A 169 2.08 6.50 -15.33
C SER A 169 1.10 7.64 -15.12
N ASP A 170 -0.08 7.34 -14.59
CA ASP A 170 -1.04 8.32 -14.09
C ASP A 170 -0.67 8.87 -12.70
N GLY A 171 0.32 8.25 -12.04
CA GLY A 171 0.89 8.70 -10.77
C GLY A 171 0.12 8.23 -9.52
N ASN A 172 -0.89 7.37 -9.65
CA ASN A 172 -1.71 6.90 -8.53
C ASN A 172 -1.09 5.66 -7.84
N GLU A 173 0.11 5.83 -7.28
CA GLU A 173 0.76 4.78 -6.47
C GLU A 173 -0.12 4.43 -5.25
N ASN A 174 -0.44 3.13 -5.09
CA ASN A 174 -1.19 2.62 -3.94
C ASN A 174 -0.40 1.59 -3.12
N VAL A 175 0.82 1.28 -3.55
CA VAL A 175 1.77 0.38 -2.90
C VAL A 175 3.17 0.96 -3.07
N GLY A 176 3.94 1.00 -2.00
CA GLY A 176 5.31 1.50 -2.04
C GLY A 176 5.42 2.98 -1.71
N ASP A 177 6.57 3.56 -2.06
CA ASP A 177 6.90 4.97 -1.86
C ASP A 177 7.92 5.39 -2.92
N ALA A 178 7.41 5.81 -4.08
CA ALA A 178 8.22 6.24 -5.20
C ALA A 178 9.02 7.52 -4.90
N LEU A 179 8.53 8.38 -4.00
CA LEU A 179 9.20 9.62 -3.63
C LEU A 179 10.50 9.32 -2.87
N THR A 180 10.48 8.35 -1.96
CA THR A 180 11.69 7.89 -1.28
C THR A 180 12.70 7.31 -2.28
N GLU A 181 12.26 6.52 -3.26
CA GLU A 181 13.17 6.01 -4.30
C GLU A 181 13.72 7.11 -5.20
N ALA A 182 12.92 8.14 -5.52
CA ALA A 182 13.39 9.30 -6.28
C ALA A 182 14.55 10.04 -5.59
N LEU A 183 14.60 10.05 -4.25
CA LEU A 183 15.73 10.61 -3.50
C LEU A 183 17.03 9.79 -3.73
N HIS A 184 16.94 8.46 -3.80
CA HIS A 184 18.10 7.60 -4.14
C HIS A 184 18.63 7.86 -5.55
N TYR A 185 17.73 8.14 -6.50
CA TYR A 185 18.08 8.56 -7.85
C TYR A 185 18.82 9.90 -7.86
N GLY A 186 18.34 10.88 -7.08
CA GLY A 186 19.02 12.16 -6.88
C GLY A 186 20.44 12.00 -6.33
N ALA A 187 20.63 11.16 -5.31
CA ALA A 187 21.95 10.85 -4.75
C ALA A 187 22.88 10.17 -5.77
N SER A 188 22.32 9.32 -6.62
CA SER A 188 23.04 8.62 -7.70
C SER A 188 23.23 9.47 -8.97
N ARG A 189 22.73 10.72 -8.99
CA ARG A 189 22.70 11.64 -10.14
C ARG A 189 22.08 11.01 -11.40
N VAL A 190 21.07 10.17 -11.22
CA VAL A 190 20.30 9.58 -12.31
C VAL A 190 19.00 10.38 -12.46
N PRO A 191 18.78 11.10 -13.59
CA PRO A 191 17.54 11.81 -13.82
C PRO A 191 16.36 10.84 -13.99
N ILE A 192 15.23 11.23 -13.39
CA ILE A 192 13.91 10.64 -13.62
C ILE A 192 13.11 11.66 -14.41
N ASP A 193 12.75 11.31 -15.63
CA ASP A 193 11.79 12.06 -16.43
C ASP A 193 10.41 11.39 -16.29
N VAL A 194 9.34 12.18 -16.24
CA VAL A 194 7.97 11.67 -16.06
C VAL A 194 7.11 12.11 -17.24
N LEU A 195 6.49 11.14 -17.90
CA LEU A 195 5.45 11.35 -18.89
C LEU A 195 4.09 11.02 -18.24
N PRO A 196 3.33 12.02 -17.79
CA PRO A 196 2.06 11.78 -17.12
C PRO A 196 1.01 11.27 -18.11
N LEU A 197 0.41 10.11 -17.81
CA LEU A 197 -0.72 9.58 -18.56
C LEU A 197 -2.00 10.28 -18.09
N ARG A 198 -2.55 11.15 -18.94
CA ARG A 198 -3.77 11.91 -18.63
C ARG A 198 -4.93 11.37 -19.44
N TYR A 199 -5.95 10.90 -18.75
CA TYR A 199 -7.21 10.46 -19.33
C TYR A 199 -8.37 10.94 -18.46
N ALA A 200 -9.57 10.93 -19.03
CA ALA A 200 -10.81 11.21 -18.31
C ALA A 200 -11.85 10.20 -18.75
N TYR A 201 -12.59 9.64 -17.80
CA TYR A 201 -13.77 8.84 -18.10
C TYR A 201 -14.97 9.76 -18.25
N GLU A 202 -15.58 9.78 -19.44
CA GLU A 202 -16.74 10.63 -19.70
C GLU A 202 -18.05 10.11 -19.08
N ASN A 203 -18.15 8.78 -18.96
CA ASN A 203 -19.29 8.05 -18.41
C ASN A 203 -18.74 7.09 -17.35
N GLU A 204 -18.92 7.42 -16.08
CA GLU A 204 -18.33 6.65 -14.99
C GLU A 204 -19.19 6.78 -13.74
N VAL A 205 -19.38 5.66 -13.06
CA VAL A 205 -19.88 5.61 -11.71
C VAL A 205 -18.81 4.99 -10.84
N VAL A 206 -18.56 5.59 -9.68
CA VAL A 206 -17.61 5.06 -8.71
C VAL A 206 -18.34 4.87 -7.39
N PHE A 207 -18.26 3.67 -6.83
CA PHE A 207 -18.77 3.40 -5.49
C PHE A 207 -17.73 3.82 -4.45
N GLU A 208 -17.79 5.08 -4.00
CA GLU A 208 -16.80 5.64 -3.09
C GLU A 208 -16.80 4.95 -1.72
N ARG A 209 -17.98 4.71 -1.13
CA ARG A 209 -18.06 4.16 0.22
C ARG A 209 -19.42 3.58 0.56
N MET A 210 -19.43 2.45 1.26
CA MET A 210 -20.56 1.98 2.05
C MET A 210 -20.19 1.96 3.54
N SER A 211 -21.09 2.42 4.39
CA SER A 211 -20.92 2.36 5.85
C SER A 211 -22.17 1.86 6.54
N ALA A 212 -21.97 1.06 7.57
CA ALA A 212 -22.99 0.56 8.48
C ALA A 212 -22.59 0.91 9.93
N PRO A 213 -23.55 1.03 10.87
CA PRO A 213 -23.22 1.09 12.29
C PRO A 213 -22.35 -0.12 12.69
N PRO A 214 -21.28 0.07 13.50
CA PRO A 214 -20.38 -1.03 13.83
C PRO A 214 -21.05 -2.10 14.71
N ASN A 215 -21.99 -1.67 15.56
CA ASN A 215 -22.77 -2.53 16.46
C ASN A 215 -24.27 -2.24 16.29
N ALA A 216 -25.10 -3.25 16.48
CA ALA A 216 -26.56 -3.14 16.51
C ALA A 216 -27.20 -4.22 17.39
N SER A 217 -28.48 -4.06 17.71
CA SER A 217 -29.26 -5.03 18.49
C SER A 217 -30.05 -5.97 17.59
N THR A 218 -30.43 -7.14 18.12
CA THR A 218 -31.38 -8.03 17.43
C THR A 218 -32.74 -7.34 17.27
N GLU A 219 -33.38 -7.54 16.11
CA GLU A 219 -34.61 -6.88 15.63
C GLU A 219 -34.48 -5.37 15.37
N GLU A 220 -33.26 -4.82 15.38
CA GLU A 220 -33.02 -3.43 14.98
C GLU A 220 -32.99 -3.30 13.45
N THR A 221 -33.51 -2.18 12.92
CA THR A 221 -33.33 -1.80 11.51
C THR A 221 -32.24 -0.75 11.41
N ILE A 222 -31.12 -1.11 10.78
CA ILE A 222 -30.00 -0.19 10.59
C ILE A 222 -30.09 0.51 9.25
N ASN A 223 -29.47 1.68 9.16
CA ASN A 223 -29.36 2.45 7.91
C ASN A 223 -27.98 2.24 7.30
N LEU A 224 -27.91 1.52 6.18
CA LEU A 224 -26.71 1.45 5.35
C LEU A 224 -26.58 2.75 4.57
N GLN A 225 -25.46 3.46 4.73
CA GLN A 225 -25.17 4.67 3.98
C GLN A 225 -24.24 4.35 2.83
N LEU A 226 -24.70 4.62 1.62
CA LEU A 226 -23.96 4.40 0.38
C LEU A 226 -23.61 5.76 -0.23
N VAL A 227 -22.38 5.91 -0.68
CA VAL A 227 -21.87 7.09 -1.37
C VAL A 227 -21.35 6.62 -2.72
N LEU A 228 -21.99 7.08 -3.79
CA LEU A 228 -21.59 6.84 -5.16
C LEU A 228 -21.30 8.20 -5.81
N ARG A 229 -20.34 8.26 -6.72
CA ARG A 229 -20.11 9.43 -7.56
C ARG A 229 -20.40 9.06 -8.99
N SER A 230 -21.16 9.89 -9.70
CA SER A 230 -21.30 9.75 -11.15
C SER A 230 -20.77 10.98 -11.87
N THR A 231 -20.21 10.78 -13.07
CA THR A 231 -19.81 11.89 -13.95
C THR A 231 -20.98 12.49 -14.72
N ARG A 232 -22.08 11.74 -14.91
CA ARG A 232 -23.30 12.17 -15.62
C ARG A 232 -24.56 11.66 -14.92
N ALA A 233 -25.73 12.05 -15.42
CA ALA A 233 -26.98 11.45 -14.96
C ALA A 233 -27.08 10.01 -15.49
N VAL A 234 -27.31 9.03 -14.61
CA VAL A 234 -27.40 7.61 -14.98
C VAL A 234 -28.44 6.89 -14.14
N SER A 235 -29.18 5.99 -14.77
CA SER A 235 -30.13 5.10 -14.10
C SER A 235 -29.53 3.70 -13.99
N GLY A 236 -29.82 3.02 -12.88
CA GLY A 236 -29.34 1.68 -12.64
C GLY A 236 -29.96 1.06 -11.40
N ARG A 237 -29.32 0.01 -10.90
CA ARG A 237 -29.78 -0.78 -9.77
C ARG A 237 -28.66 -1.02 -8.78
N ILE A 238 -29.01 -1.04 -7.50
CA ILE A 238 -28.14 -1.47 -6.42
C ILE A 238 -28.52 -2.89 -6.02
N LEU A 239 -27.56 -3.79 -6.18
CA LEU A 239 -27.65 -5.16 -5.69
C LEU A 239 -27.02 -5.19 -4.30
N LEU A 240 -27.82 -5.45 -3.27
CA LEU A 240 -27.32 -5.62 -1.90
C LEU A 240 -27.22 -7.11 -1.58
N PHE A 241 -26.09 -7.50 -1.03
CA PHE A 241 -25.83 -8.84 -0.51
C PHE A 241 -25.58 -8.74 0.99
N GLN A 242 -26.21 -9.65 1.72
CA GLN A 242 -26.05 -9.84 3.16
C GLN A 242 -25.59 -11.27 3.41
N ASN A 243 -24.38 -11.43 3.95
CA ASN A 243 -23.74 -12.72 4.18
C ASN A 243 -23.78 -13.61 2.91
N ASP A 244 -23.33 -13.03 1.79
CA ASP A 244 -23.26 -13.67 0.47
C ASP A 244 -24.63 -14.07 -0.14
N ARG A 245 -25.74 -13.67 0.47
CA ARG A 245 -27.10 -13.84 -0.07
C ARG A 245 -27.66 -12.49 -0.53
N GLN A 246 -28.17 -12.44 -1.74
CA GLN A 246 -28.80 -11.23 -2.26
C GLN A 246 -30.07 -10.91 -1.43
N VAL A 247 -30.15 -9.67 -0.97
CA VAL A 247 -31.32 -9.12 -0.29
C VAL A 247 -32.21 -8.51 -1.36
N ASP A 248 -33.47 -8.93 -1.36
CA ASP A 248 -34.48 -8.26 -2.16
C ASP A 248 -34.93 -6.98 -1.45
N LEU A 249 -34.54 -5.84 -2.01
CA LEU A 249 -34.86 -4.51 -1.49
C LEU A 249 -36.15 -3.95 -2.08
N ASP A 250 -36.71 -4.58 -3.11
CA ASP A 250 -37.93 -4.17 -3.78
C ASP A 250 -38.78 -5.39 -4.16
N PRO A 251 -39.42 -6.05 -3.17
CA PRO A 251 -40.15 -7.29 -3.39
C PRO A 251 -41.40 -7.15 -4.28
N ASP A 252 -41.83 -5.91 -4.55
CA ASP A 252 -42.97 -5.61 -5.43
C ASP A 252 -42.54 -5.48 -6.90
N SER A 253 -41.23 -5.40 -7.17
CA SER A 253 -40.67 -5.35 -8.52
C SER A 253 -40.27 -6.76 -9.00
N PRO A 254 -40.50 -7.10 -10.28
CA PRO A 254 -40.02 -8.36 -10.86
C PRO A 254 -38.49 -8.42 -11.02
N ASP A 255 -37.82 -7.27 -10.97
CA ASP A 255 -36.37 -7.14 -11.09
C ASP A 255 -35.70 -7.24 -9.71
N THR A 256 -34.64 -8.04 -9.58
CA THR A 256 -33.85 -8.09 -8.35
C THR A 256 -32.96 -6.86 -8.21
N GLY A 257 -33.16 -6.06 -7.16
CA GLY A 257 -32.31 -4.90 -6.81
C GLY A 257 -33.04 -3.56 -6.74
N TYR A 258 -32.49 -2.62 -5.97
CA TYR A 258 -33.10 -1.31 -5.73
C TYR A 258 -32.81 -0.35 -6.89
N ARG A 259 -33.83 0.09 -7.63
CA ARG A 259 -33.66 1.08 -8.71
C ARG A 259 -33.24 2.43 -8.15
N VAL A 260 -32.24 3.02 -8.79
CA VAL A 260 -31.69 4.33 -8.44
C VAL A 260 -31.45 5.17 -9.68
N GLN A 261 -31.60 6.48 -9.53
CA GLN A 261 -31.16 7.47 -10.51
C GLN A 261 -30.10 8.32 -9.84
N LEU A 262 -28.92 8.35 -10.43
CA LEU A 262 -27.77 9.11 -9.94
C LEU A 262 -27.67 10.40 -10.75
N ASP A 263 -27.49 11.51 -10.06
CA ASP A 263 -27.18 12.80 -10.66
C ASP A 263 -25.66 12.98 -10.83
N PRO A 264 -25.20 13.90 -11.71
CA PRO A 264 -23.79 14.24 -11.78
C PRO A 264 -23.24 14.72 -10.43
N GLY A 265 -22.13 14.14 -9.98
CA GLY A 265 -21.50 14.43 -8.69
C GLY A 265 -21.74 13.33 -7.63
N PRO A 266 -21.56 13.65 -6.34
CA PRO A 266 -21.74 12.70 -5.25
C PRO A 266 -23.22 12.50 -4.92
N ASN A 267 -23.65 11.23 -4.91
CA ASN A 267 -24.99 10.76 -4.57
C ASN A 267 -24.93 9.99 -3.25
N ARG A 268 -25.82 10.32 -2.32
CA ARG A 268 -25.91 9.67 -1.00
C ARG A 268 -27.22 8.94 -0.90
N LEU A 269 -27.15 7.64 -0.68
CA LEU A 269 -28.31 6.76 -0.58
C LEU A 269 -28.33 6.10 0.79
N THR A 270 -29.52 5.89 1.32
CA THR A 270 -29.72 5.19 2.59
C THR A 270 -30.64 4.01 2.39
N ILE A 271 -30.19 2.82 2.77
CA ILE A 271 -30.96 1.59 2.64
C ILE A 271 -31.22 1.04 4.06
N PRO A 272 -32.48 1.01 4.52
CA PRO A 272 -32.83 0.42 5.80
C PRO A 272 -32.80 -1.12 5.71
N VAL A 273 -32.13 -1.78 6.65
CA VAL A 273 -31.99 -3.25 6.67
C VAL A 273 -32.29 -3.80 8.07
N PRO A 274 -33.30 -4.68 8.21
CA PRO A 274 -33.62 -5.31 9.50
C PRO A 274 -32.65 -6.44 9.84
N LEU A 275 -32.18 -6.47 11.09
CA LEU A 275 -31.26 -7.48 11.62
C LEU A 275 -32.01 -8.44 12.53
N ARG A 276 -32.08 -9.72 12.17
CA ARG A 276 -32.96 -10.72 12.83
C ARG A 276 -32.24 -11.68 13.78
N SER A 277 -30.92 -11.72 13.73
CA SER A 277 -30.13 -12.73 14.44
C SER A 277 -28.90 -12.12 15.08
N ALA A 278 -28.47 -12.68 16.21
CA ALA A 278 -27.21 -12.34 16.84
C ALA A 278 -26.03 -12.93 16.04
N MET A 279 -25.44 -12.14 15.15
CA MET A 279 -24.30 -12.55 14.33
C MET A 279 -23.56 -11.36 13.76
N VAL A 280 -22.43 -11.61 13.07
CA VAL A 280 -21.79 -10.61 12.22
C VAL A 280 -22.50 -10.57 10.87
N TYR A 281 -23.02 -9.40 10.50
CA TYR A 281 -23.58 -9.14 9.18
C TYR A 281 -22.51 -8.53 8.29
N ARG A 282 -22.23 -9.19 7.16
CA ARG A 282 -21.36 -8.69 6.08
C ARG A 282 -22.25 -8.17 4.96
N PHE A 283 -22.14 -6.89 4.66
CA PHE A 283 -22.84 -6.23 3.58
C PHE A 283 -21.90 -6.01 2.39
N GLN A 284 -22.38 -6.29 1.20
CA GLN A 284 -21.74 -5.93 -0.06
C GLN A 284 -22.80 -5.28 -0.94
N ALA A 285 -22.52 -4.09 -1.45
CA ALA A 285 -23.41 -3.41 -2.38
C ALA A 285 -22.68 -3.25 -3.72
N LYS A 286 -23.38 -3.56 -4.81
CA LYS A 286 -22.88 -3.40 -6.18
C LYS A 286 -23.84 -2.56 -7.00
N PHE A 287 -23.33 -1.54 -7.67
CA PHE A 287 -24.08 -0.79 -8.66
C PHE A 287 -24.03 -1.48 -10.03
N VAL A 288 -25.16 -1.53 -10.73
CA VAL A 288 -25.29 -2.05 -12.09
C VAL A 288 -26.07 -1.02 -12.91
N PRO A 289 -25.47 -0.37 -13.92
CA PRO A 289 -26.19 0.59 -14.75
C PRO A 289 -27.22 -0.13 -15.63
N ASP A 290 -28.31 0.56 -15.99
CA ASP A 290 -29.29 0.03 -16.94
C ASP A 290 -28.71 -0.05 -18.37
N ASP A 291 -27.81 0.87 -18.72
CA ASP A 291 -27.00 0.86 -19.94
C ASP A 291 -25.53 0.57 -19.58
N PRO A 292 -24.95 -0.58 -20.01
CA PRO A 292 -23.55 -0.90 -19.75
C PRO A 292 -22.53 0.12 -20.28
N SER A 293 -22.90 0.98 -21.24
CA SER A 293 -22.03 2.03 -21.77
C SER A 293 -22.01 3.32 -20.94
N ALA A 294 -22.91 3.41 -19.94
CA ALA A 294 -23.00 4.55 -19.02
C ALA A 294 -21.99 4.49 -17.87
N ASP A 295 -21.19 3.41 -17.80
CA ASP A 295 -20.14 3.21 -16.82
C ASP A 295 -18.91 2.55 -17.48
N ALA A 296 -17.74 3.16 -17.35
CA ALA A 296 -16.54 2.67 -18.03
C ALA A 296 -15.82 1.58 -17.22
N VAL A 297 -15.88 1.62 -15.88
CA VAL A 297 -15.11 0.72 -15.02
C VAL A 297 -15.98 -0.01 -13.99
N SER A 298 -16.65 -1.08 -14.42
CA SER A 298 -17.49 -1.90 -13.51
C SER A 298 -16.80 -2.48 -12.26
N ALA A 299 -15.47 -2.54 -12.23
CA ALA A 299 -14.69 -3.06 -11.11
C ALA A 299 -14.73 -2.16 -9.85
N ASN A 300 -14.99 -0.86 -10.00
CA ASN A 300 -15.04 0.10 -8.88
C ASN A 300 -16.49 0.38 -8.39
N ASN A 301 -17.46 -0.39 -8.90
CA ASN A 301 -18.87 -0.28 -8.55
C ASN A 301 -19.29 -1.11 -7.34
N GLU A 302 -18.34 -1.54 -6.51
CA GLU A 302 -18.60 -2.36 -5.33
C GLU A 302 -18.04 -1.73 -4.05
N SER A 303 -18.80 -1.80 -2.97
CA SER A 303 -18.32 -1.47 -1.64
C SER A 303 -18.84 -2.44 -0.57
N ARG A 304 -18.14 -2.53 0.56
CA ARG A 304 -18.40 -3.48 1.64
C ARG A 304 -18.43 -2.80 3.01
N ALA A 305 -19.28 -3.31 3.89
CA ALA A 305 -19.39 -2.88 5.29
C ALA A 305 -19.77 -4.08 6.16
N PHE A 306 -19.62 -3.95 7.47
CA PHE A 306 -20.08 -4.98 8.40
C PHE A 306 -20.68 -4.37 9.67
N THR A 307 -21.55 -5.12 10.31
CA THR A 307 -22.17 -4.78 11.60
C THR A 307 -22.16 -6.02 12.49
N VAL A 308 -21.77 -5.85 13.76
CA VAL A 308 -21.84 -6.92 14.75
C VAL A 308 -23.16 -6.78 15.51
N VAL A 309 -23.98 -7.83 15.49
CA VAL A 309 -25.23 -7.86 16.23
C VAL A 309 -25.06 -8.72 17.47
N SER A 310 -25.12 -8.08 18.62
CA SER A 310 -25.17 -8.79 19.90
C SER A 310 -26.58 -9.37 20.09
N GLY A 311 -26.65 -10.59 20.62
CA GLY A 311 -27.93 -11.16 21.03
C GLY A 311 -28.55 -10.36 22.17
N ARG A 312 -29.85 -10.55 22.38
CA ARG A 312 -30.56 -10.03 23.56
C ARG A 312 -29.79 -10.43 24.82
N GLN A 313 -29.07 -9.48 25.41
CA GLN A 313 -28.32 -9.70 26.63
C GLN A 313 -29.32 -9.76 27.79
N ARG A 314 -29.33 -10.89 28.49
CA ARG A 314 -30.16 -11.07 29.69
C ARG A 314 -29.56 -10.33 30.88
N VAL A 315 -30.41 -9.95 31.82
CA VAL A 315 -30.03 -9.37 33.11
C VAL A 315 -30.19 -10.44 34.19
N LEU A 316 -29.13 -10.70 34.96
CA LEU A 316 -29.20 -11.54 36.15
C LEU A 316 -29.37 -10.63 37.37
N ILE A 317 -30.45 -10.80 38.13
CA ILE A 317 -30.66 -10.11 39.40
C ILE A 317 -30.41 -11.09 40.52
N VAL A 318 -29.41 -10.80 41.36
CA VAL A 318 -29.07 -11.60 42.55
C VAL A 318 -29.60 -10.89 43.78
N ALA A 319 -30.35 -11.60 44.61
CA ALA A 319 -30.95 -11.05 45.83
C ALA A 319 -30.85 -12.03 47.01
N THR A 320 -31.04 -11.54 48.23
CA THR A 320 -31.19 -12.43 49.40
C THR A 320 -32.61 -13.00 49.42
N GLU A 321 -32.80 -14.17 50.04
CA GLU A 321 -34.13 -14.78 50.20
C GLU A 321 -34.96 -14.17 51.34
N THR A 322 -34.55 -13.03 51.89
CA THR A 322 -35.41 -12.32 52.84
C THR A 322 -36.67 -11.83 52.09
N PRO A 323 -37.87 -11.90 52.70
CA PRO A 323 -39.11 -11.57 52.01
C PRO A 323 -39.10 -10.20 51.32
N ASP A 324 -38.50 -9.20 51.98
CA ASP A 324 -38.43 -7.82 51.48
C ASP A 324 -37.46 -7.68 50.30
N ASP A 325 -36.25 -8.25 50.39
CA ASP A 325 -35.26 -8.18 49.31
C ASP A 325 -35.69 -8.99 48.09
N TRP A 326 -36.28 -10.17 48.33
CA TRP A 326 -36.79 -11.03 47.27
C TRP A 326 -37.94 -10.37 46.50
N ALA A 327 -38.87 -9.73 47.22
CA ALA A 327 -39.95 -8.97 46.62
C ALA A 327 -39.42 -7.76 45.84
N SER A 328 -38.44 -7.03 46.39
CA SER A 328 -37.78 -5.90 45.72
C SER A 328 -37.11 -6.32 44.40
N ALA A 329 -36.39 -7.45 44.39
CA ALA A 329 -35.74 -7.98 43.20
C ALA A 329 -36.75 -8.36 42.10
N HIS A 330 -37.89 -8.94 42.46
CA HIS A 330 -38.96 -9.27 41.51
C HIS A 330 -39.66 -8.02 40.96
N LEU A 331 -39.86 -6.98 41.79
CA LEU A 331 -40.38 -5.70 41.33
C LEU A 331 -39.45 -5.05 40.30
N LEU A 332 -38.13 -5.12 40.54
CA LEU A 332 -37.12 -4.65 39.58
C LEU A 332 -37.14 -5.49 38.29
N ALA A 333 -37.19 -6.82 38.40
CA ALA A 333 -37.29 -7.72 37.25
C ALA A 333 -38.51 -7.39 36.38
N ASP A 334 -39.68 -7.17 36.99
CA ASP A 334 -40.90 -6.85 36.27
C ASP A 334 -40.84 -5.46 35.63
N ALA A 335 -40.20 -4.49 36.27
CA ALA A 335 -39.94 -3.18 35.66
C ALA A 335 -39.06 -3.29 34.42
N LEU A 336 -37.96 -4.04 34.51
CA LEU A 336 -37.04 -4.25 33.39
C LEU A 336 -37.69 -5.05 32.24
N ARG A 337 -38.51 -6.06 32.56
CA ARG A 337 -39.27 -6.83 31.55
C ARG A 337 -40.28 -5.97 30.78
N ARG A 338 -40.90 -4.96 31.41
CA ARG A 338 -41.76 -4.00 30.70
C ARG A 338 -40.99 -3.18 29.65
N GLU A 339 -39.71 -2.92 29.91
CA GLU A 339 -38.76 -2.29 28.97
C GLU A 339 -38.13 -3.29 27.99
N ARG A 340 -38.69 -4.50 27.87
CA ARG A 340 -38.24 -5.58 26.96
C ARG A 340 -36.84 -6.14 27.27
N LEU A 341 -36.37 -6.03 28.51
CA LEU A 341 -35.16 -6.70 28.98
C LEU A 341 -35.52 -8.06 29.59
N ASP A 342 -34.93 -9.12 29.07
CA ASP A 342 -35.08 -10.46 29.62
C ASP A 342 -34.30 -10.57 30.93
N CYS A 343 -34.99 -10.89 32.02
CA CYS A 343 -34.43 -10.86 33.37
C CYS A 343 -34.66 -12.18 34.09
N ASP A 344 -33.60 -12.70 34.72
CA ASP A 344 -33.62 -13.87 35.59
C ASP A 344 -33.31 -13.42 37.03
N VAL A 345 -34.04 -13.93 38.02
CA VAL A 345 -33.82 -13.64 39.44
C VAL A 345 -33.25 -14.88 40.12
N MET A 346 -32.20 -14.70 40.93
CA MET A 346 -31.48 -15.78 41.58
C MET A 346 -31.15 -15.43 43.04
N ALA A 347 -31.20 -16.43 43.92
CA ALA A 347 -30.78 -16.29 45.31
C ALA A 347 -29.26 -16.22 45.46
N ALA A 348 -28.79 -15.31 46.31
CA ALA A 348 -27.39 -15.23 46.71
C ALA A 348 -27.00 -16.48 47.50
N GLY A 349 -25.90 -17.13 47.11
CA GLY A 349 -25.35 -18.30 47.81
C GLY A 349 -25.86 -19.67 47.34
N GLU A 350 -26.96 -19.76 46.58
CA GLU A 350 -27.51 -21.06 46.13
C GLU A 350 -26.82 -21.64 44.89
N SER A 351 -26.29 -20.78 44.00
CA SER A 351 -25.73 -21.19 42.71
C SER A 351 -24.29 -20.72 42.52
N PRO A 352 -23.40 -21.54 41.92
CA PRO A 352 -22.07 -21.07 41.56
C PRO A 352 -22.20 -20.01 40.47
N LEU A 353 -21.74 -18.78 40.76
CA LEU A 353 -21.54 -17.70 39.79
C LEU A 353 -20.35 -18.03 38.89
N SER A 354 -20.44 -19.16 38.18
CA SER A 354 -19.38 -19.65 37.30
C SER A 354 -19.30 -18.78 36.04
N GLN A 355 -18.13 -18.80 35.39
CA GLN A 355 -17.93 -18.01 34.17
C GLN A 355 -18.88 -18.46 33.05
N GLU A 356 -19.20 -19.76 32.97
CA GLU A 356 -20.12 -20.30 31.97
C GLU A 356 -21.54 -19.76 32.14
N LEU A 357 -22.02 -19.63 33.38
CA LEU A 357 -23.32 -19.03 33.67
C LEU A 357 -23.32 -17.54 33.31
N LEU A 358 -22.28 -16.81 33.76
CA LEU A 358 -22.18 -15.37 33.59
C LEU A 358 -22.00 -14.93 32.13
N LEU A 359 -21.43 -15.77 31.27
CA LEU A 359 -21.38 -15.54 29.81
C LEU A 359 -22.76 -15.38 29.17
N GLY A 360 -23.81 -15.92 29.80
CA GLY A 360 -25.19 -15.82 29.32
C GLY A 360 -25.89 -14.50 29.64
N TYR A 361 -25.24 -13.59 30.37
CA TYR A 361 -25.81 -12.33 30.86
C TYR A 361 -24.92 -11.14 30.50
N GLY A 362 -25.52 -10.04 30.02
CA GLY A 362 -24.78 -8.80 29.74
C GLY A 362 -24.69 -7.86 30.95
N LEU A 363 -25.55 -8.08 31.94
CA LEU A 363 -25.60 -7.31 33.18
C LEU A 363 -25.94 -8.21 34.36
N VAL A 364 -25.19 -8.05 35.46
CA VAL A 364 -25.51 -8.62 36.77
C VAL A 364 -25.87 -7.48 37.72
N ILE A 365 -27.01 -7.59 38.40
CA ILE A 365 -27.47 -6.66 39.42
C ILE A 365 -27.45 -7.36 40.78
N LEU A 366 -26.66 -6.85 41.73
CA LEU A 366 -26.73 -7.28 43.13
C LEU A 366 -27.75 -6.40 43.85
N SER A 367 -28.91 -6.97 44.18
CA SER A 367 -30.03 -6.27 44.81
C SER A 367 -30.06 -6.56 46.30
N ASN A 368 -29.59 -5.59 47.07
CA ASN A 368 -29.43 -5.65 48.50
C ASN A 368 -28.68 -6.91 49.04
N VAL A 369 -27.58 -7.32 48.40
CA VAL A 369 -26.82 -8.53 48.79
C VAL A 369 -25.51 -8.19 49.54
N PRO A 370 -25.31 -8.67 50.78
CA PRO A 370 -24.04 -8.51 51.50
C PRO A 370 -22.92 -9.42 50.96
N ALA A 371 -21.67 -8.92 50.99
CA ALA A 371 -20.51 -9.64 50.42
C ALA A 371 -20.20 -11.00 51.08
N HIS A 372 -20.54 -11.19 52.36
CA HIS A 372 -20.26 -12.43 53.08
C HIS A 372 -21.09 -13.64 52.59
N LEU A 373 -22.16 -13.40 51.83
CA LEU A 373 -22.96 -14.46 51.20
C LEU A 373 -22.29 -15.03 49.94
N PHE A 374 -21.28 -14.34 49.41
CA PHE A 374 -20.47 -14.87 48.31
C PHE A 374 -19.22 -15.54 48.84
N ASP A 375 -18.94 -16.75 48.35
CA ASP A 375 -17.67 -17.41 48.58
C ASP A 375 -16.55 -16.81 47.68
N GLU A 376 -15.30 -17.22 47.94
CA GLU A 376 -14.15 -16.72 47.19
C GLU A 376 -14.14 -17.13 45.71
N SER A 377 -14.84 -18.22 45.34
CA SER A 377 -14.97 -18.64 43.95
C SER A 377 -15.95 -17.74 43.19
N GLN A 378 -17.08 -17.40 43.81
CA GLN A 378 -18.11 -16.52 43.30
C GLN A 378 -17.61 -15.08 43.17
N ARG A 379 -16.86 -14.57 44.16
CA ARG A 379 -16.21 -13.25 44.08
C ARG A 379 -15.22 -13.17 42.92
N ARG A 380 -14.39 -14.20 42.74
CA ARG A 380 -13.46 -14.28 41.59
C ARG A 380 -14.22 -14.42 40.26
N GLY A 381 -15.33 -15.14 40.24
CA GLY A 381 -16.22 -15.26 39.08
C GLY A 381 -16.78 -13.91 38.64
N LEU A 382 -17.35 -13.14 39.58
CA LEU A 382 -17.83 -11.77 39.33
C LEU A 382 -16.70 -10.82 38.90
N ALA A 383 -15.54 -10.90 39.55
CA ALA A 383 -14.39 -10.08 39.19
C ALA A 383 -13.87 -10.39 37.77
N ALA A 384 -13.79 -11.66 37.40
CA ALA A 384 -13.40 -12.09 36.04
C ALA A 384 -14.48 -11.72 35.01
N TYR A 385 -15.76 -11.79 35.36
CA TYR A 385 -16.85 -11.35 34.49
C TYR A 385 -16.74 -9.86 34.12
N VAL A 386 -16.47 -8.99 35.09
CA VAL A 386 -16.30 -7.56 34.82
C VAL A 386 -14.97 -7.29 34.10
N ARG A 387 -13.86 -7.85 34.61
CA ARG A 387 -12.51 -7.54 34.12
C ARG A 387 -12.18 -8.20 32.77
N ASP A 388 -12.54 -9.46 32.60
CA ASP A 388 -12.07 -10.31 31.50
C ASP A 388 -13.16 -10.49 30.42
N LEU A 389 -14.45 -10.51 30.80
CA LEU A 389 -15.58 -10.66 29.87
C LEU A 389 -16.27 -9.32 29.53
N GLY A 390 -15.91 -8.23 30.20
CA GLY A 390 -16.48 -6.89 29.95
C GLY A 390 -17.95 -6.76 30.33
N GLY A 391 -18.46 -7.64 31.20
CA GLY A 391 -19.85 -7.63 31.65
C GLY A 391 -20.17 -6.48 32.60
N GLY A 392 -21.41 -5.99 32.55
CA GLY A 392 -21.87 -4.93 33.45
C GLY A 392 -22.16 -5.48 34.85
N LEU A 393 -21.69 -4.82 35.90
CA LEU A 393 -22.06 -5.12 37.29
C LEU A 393 -22.66 -3.87 37.93
N VAL A 394 -23.89 -3.98 38.43
CA VAL A 394 -24.58 -2.94 39.20
C VAL A 394 -24.85 -3.46 40.59
N MET A 395 -24.59 -2.63 41.60
CA MET A 395 -24.93 -2.94 42.98
C MET A 395 -25.97 -1.92 43.44
N VAL A 396 -27.15 -2.43 43.81
CA VAL A 396 -28.23 -1.64 44.41
C VAL A 396 -28.22 -1.97 45.88
N GLY A 397 -27.71 -1.07 46.71
CA GLY A 397 -27.65 -1.34 48.14
C GLY A 397 -28.83 -0.79 48.91
N GLY A 398 -29.17 -1.51 49.98
CA GLY A 398 -30.02 -1.10 51.07
C GLY A 398 -29.30 -1.32 52.40
N ASP A 399 -30.07 -1.56 53.46
CA ASP A 399 -29.58 -1.68 54.84
C ASP A 399 -28.52 -2.78 55.02
N ASN A 400 -28.45 -3.75 54.11
CA ASN A 400 -27.55 -4.90 54.19
C ASN A 400 -26.35 -4.85 53.23
N SER A 401 -26.21 -3.84 52.37
CA SER A 401 -25.35 -3.96 51.16
C SER A 401 -24.14 -3.05 51.05
N PHE A 402 -23.87 -2.27 52.10
CA PHE A 402 -22.66 -1.45 52.19
C PHE A 402 -22.06 -1.49 53.61
N GLY A 403 -22.37 -2.55 54.37
CA GLY A 403 -21.77 -2.85 55.68
C GLY A 403 -20.36 -3.41 55.56
N ALA A 404 -19.90 -4.22 56.52
CA ALA A 404 -18.56 -4.83 56.45
C ALA A 404 -18.45 -5.81 55.27
N GLY A 405 -17.94 -5.30 54.13
CA GLY A 405 -17.64 -6.05 52.91
C GLY A 405 -18.26 -5.39 51.70
#